data_AF-A0ABD5GX30-F1
#
_entry.id   AF-A0ABD5GX30-F1
#
_cell.length_a   1.000
_cell.length_b   1.000
_cell.length_c   1.000
_cell.angle_alpha   90.00
_cell.angle_beta   90.00
_cell.angle_gamma   90.00
#
_symmetry.space_group_name_H-M   'P 1'
#
loop_
_entity.id
_entity.type
_entity.pdbx_description
1 polymer ?
#
loop_
_entity_poly.entity_id
_entity_poly.type
_entity_poly.pdbx_seq_one_letter_code
_entity_poly.pdbx_strand_id
1 'polypeptide(L)'
;MTSNSDFFDASDLFNISEQFDIPDIYCRAGEFSKKFNVSLEDIISIWLDDKISLYVNLRSEYCRIIRYASKKEYRYDTYNIRTVEDFYQNEKEPQSSVRKFIPCDRSEINEHPNFSGSRFYKYIYNGYASGFWRLQPTSTTHLATDNYNLKNANELWGETPGEVRVFGRDDKNYLNFSNDIYVSFERFYITNSGCQILRSLFASNEENKIEKYDPPYNRIAMVLLINEMFSVNGHVTCSNVCTILSANEINVEQTTIKQVLEETSGKRDKPYKNNPKHSKIASCLITIYCKDNDITKTSSRVAQILNDFVRSSPKKWSIVFTTEMAVNLMKSK
;
A
#
# COMPACT_ATOMS: atom_id res chain seq x y z
N MET A 1 56.64 10.56 29.37
CA MET A 1 55.91 9.34 28.96
C MET A 1 54.82 9.79 28.00
N THR A 2 55.06 9.58 26.71
CA THR A 2 54.16 9.93 25.62
C THR A 2 53.15 8.79 25.42
N SER A 3 51.87 9.05 25.64
CA SER A 3 50.80 8.09 25.39
C SER A 3 50.51 8.04 23.89
N ASN A 4 50.95 6.97 23.22
CA ASN A 4 50.39 6.60 21.93
C ASN A 4 48.99 6.05 22.17
N SER A 5 47.98 6.89 22.00
CA SER A 5 46.61 6.44 21.80
C SER A 5 46.44 6.12 20.32
N ASP A 6 46.70 4.87 19.94
CA ASP A 6 46.24 4.32 18.67
C ASP A 6 44.72 4.12 18.77
N PHE A 7 43.99 5.22 18.75
CA PHE A 7 42.55 5.23 18.59
C PHE A 7 42.30 4.88 17.12
N PHE A 8 41.96 3.62 16.86
CA PHE A 8 41.60 3.14 15.54
C PHE A 8 40.33 3.87 15.11
N ASP A 9 40.48 4.89 14.29
CA ASP A 9 39.37 5.64 13.73
C ASP A 9 38.69 4.76 12.67
N ALA A 10 37.68 4.01 13.10
CA ALA A 10 36.91 3.14 12.22
C ALA A 10 36.02 3.93 11.25
N SER A 11 35.98 5.27 11.31
CA SER A 11 35.19 6.06 10.35
C SER A 11 35.65 5.86 8.91
N ASP A 12 36.93 5.51 8.67
CA ASP A 12 37.44 5.14 7.36
C ASP A 12 36.95 3.76 6.87
N LEU A 13 36.57 2.83 7.78
CA LEU A 13 35.89 1.57 7.42
C LEU A 13 34.42 1.79 7.06
N PHE A 14 33.84 2.92 7.45
CA PHE A 14 32.44 3.30 7.20
C PHE A 14 32.30 4.42 6.17
N ASN A 15 33.37 4.77 5.43
CA ASN A 15 33.28 5.54 4.18
C ASN A 15 32.67 4.68 3.07
N ILE A 16 31.41 4.31 3.31
CA ILE A 16 30.54 3.67 2.35
C ILE A 16 30.05 4.79 1.43
N SER A 17 30.62 4.84 0.23
CA SER A 17 30.07 5.52 -0.95
C SER A 17 28.53 5.51 -0.89
N GLU A 18 27.90 6.69 -0.92
CA GLU A 18 26.43 6.81 -0.95
C GLU A 18 25.78 6.16 -2.19
N GLN A 19 26.58 5.68 -3.14
CA GLN A 19 26.21 4.79 -4.22
C GLN A 19 26.80 3.40 -3.96
N PHE A 20 26.11 2.59 -3.17
CA PHE A 20 26.20 1.15 -3.39
C PHE A 20 25.35 0.86 -4.62
N ASP A 21 25.96 0.31 -5.67
CA ASP A 21 25.26 -0.29 -6.80
C ASP A 21 24.22 -1.24 -6.20
N ILE A 22 22.94 -0.87 -6.30
CA ILE A 22 21.85 -1.78 -5.97
C ILE A 22 22.06 -2.95 -6.92
N PRO A 23 22.30 -4.18 -6.42
CA PRO A 23 22.44 -5.32 -7.31
C PRO A 23 21.25 -5.33 -8.27
N ASP A 24 21.47 -5.50 -9.57
CA ASP A 24 20.44 -5.47 -10.65
C ASP A 24 19.22 -6.40 -10.41
N ILE A 25 19.28 -7.19 -9.33
CA ILE A 25 18.27 -8.10 -8.83
C ILE A 25 17.21 -7.43 -7.94
N TYR A 26 17.43 -6.21 -7.43
CA TYR A 26 16.51 -5.51 -6.53
C TYR A 26 16.05 -4.16 -7.09
N CYS A 27 14.75 -3.88 -6.97
CA CYS A 27 14.14 -2.60 -7.34
C CYS A 27 13.49 -1.97 -6.11
N ARG A 28 13.69 -0.67 -5.87
CA ARG A 28 12.99 0.03 -4.78
C ARG A 28 11.49 0.07 -5.06
N ALA A 29 10.67 -0.17 -4.06
CA ALA A 29 9.21 -0.14 -4.17
C ALA A 29 8.71 1.22 -4.65
N GLY A 30 9.29 2.33 -4.17
CA GLY A 30 8.97 3.67 -4.64
C GLY A 30 9.33 3.91 -6.11
N GLU A 31 10.42 3.32 -6.61
CA GLU A 31 10.82 3.43 -8.02
C GLU A 31 9.93 2.55 -8.91
N PHE A 32 9.64 1.32 -8.47
CA PHE A 32 8.71 0.43 -9.15
C PHE A 32 7.32 1.07 -9.28
N SER A 33 6.81 1.62 -8.17
CA SER A 33 5.51 2.30 -8.10
C SER A 33 5.43 3.43 -9.12
N LYS A 34 6.44 4.31 -9.16
CA LYS A 34 6.50 5.42 -10.12
C LYS A 34 6.61 4.95 -11.56
N LYS A 35 7.44 3.92 -11.82
CA LYS A 35 7.73 3.42 -13.16
C LYS A 35 6.52 2.70 -13.79
N PHE A 36 5.80 1.92 -13.00
CA PHE A 36 4.70 1.08 -13.48
C PHE A 36 3.31 1.57 -13.05
N ASN A 37 3.24 2.76 -12.42
CA ASN A 37 2.02 3.37 -11.92
C ASN A 37 1.16 2.41 -11.06
N VAL A 38 1.84 1.66 -10.19
CA VAL A 38 1.21 0.75 -9.21
C VAL A 38 1.24 1.46 -7.86
N SER A 39 0.11 1.52 -7.15
CA SER A 39 0.08 2.17 -5.83
C SER A 39 0.96 1.42 -4.84
N LEU A 40 1.51 2.13 -3.86
CA LEU A 40 2.32 1.52 -2.81
C LEU A 40 1.47 0.56 -1.97
N GLU A 41 0.20 0.92 -1.75
CA GLU A 41 -0.82 0.12 -1.06
C GLU A 41 -1.11 -1.19 -1.77
N ASP A 42 -1.14 -1.20 -3.11
CA ASP A 42 -1.31 -2.43 -3.89
C ASP A 42 -0.11 -3.36 -3.70
N ILE A 43 1.12 -2.82 -3.76
CA ILE A 43 2.34 -3.61 -3.54
C ILE A 43 2.35 -4.20 -2.11
N ILE A 44 1.98 -3.39 -1.10
CA ILE A 44 1.82 -3.86 0.28
C ILE A 44 0.80 -4.99 0.36
N SER A 45 -0.37 -4.83 -0.28
CA SER A 45 -1.44 -5.82 -0.24
C SER A 45 -0.99 -7.16 -0.84
N ILE A 46 -0.28 -7.14 -1.98
CA ILE A 46 0.28 -8.34 -2.60
C ILE A 46 1.35 -9.00 -1.72
N TRP A 47 2.15 -8.21 -0.98
CA TRP A 47 3.11 -8.72 -0.01
C TRP A 47 2.44 -9.33 1.24
N LEU A 48 1.40 -8.69 1.77
CA LEU A 48 0.62 -9.22 2.89
C LEU A 48 -0.10 -10.53 2.53
N ASP A 49 -0.46 -10.70 1.26
CA ASP A 49 -0.99 -11.95 0.68
C ASP A 49 0.08 -13.03 0.42
N ASP A 50 1.35 -12.81 0.82
CA ASP A 50 2.49 -13.71 0.63
C ASP A 50 2.79 -14.06 -0.85
N LYS A 51 2.34 -13.21 -1.79
CA LYS A 51 2.56 -13.42 -3.23
C LYS A 51 3.93 -12.93 -3.70
N ILE A 52 4.52 -11.98 -2.97
CA ILE A 52 5.88 -11.46 -3.22
C ILE A 52 6.63 -11.35 -1.89
N SER A 53 7.96 -11.29 -1.94
CA SER A 53 8.79 -10.95 -0.79
C SER A 53 9.31 -9.53 -0.91
N LEU A 54 9.29 -8.79 0.20
CA LEU A 54 9.93 -7.49 0.33
C LEU A 54 11.20 -7.58 1.17
N TYR A 55 12.10 -6.63 0.94
CA TYR A 55 13.41 -6.59 1.56
C TYR A 55 13.71 -5.19 2.10
N VAL A 56 14.45 -5.14 3.20
CA VAL A 56 15.05 -3.92 3.73
C VAL A 56 16.55 -3.94 3.47
N ASN A 57 17.12 -2.81 3.08
CA ASN A 57 18.57 -2.65 2.98
C ASN A 57 19.11 -2.05 4.29
N LEU A 58 19.80 -2.85 5.08
CA LEU A 58 20.41 -2.45 6.35
C LEU A 58 21.81 -1.88 6.12
N ARG A 59 22.18 -0.85 6.89
CA ARG A 59 23.47 -0.15 6.78
C ARG A 59 24.28 -0.31 8.07
N SER A 60 24.69 -1.54 8.34
CA SER A 60 25.39 -1.90 9.58
C SER A 60 24.53 -1.65 10.82
N GLU A 61 23.29 -2.11 10.78
CA GLU A 61 22.35 -1.96 11.89
C GLU A 61 22.68 -2.94 13.01
N TYR A 62 22.82 -2.43 14.23
CA TYR A 62 23.10 -3.26 15.40
C TYR A 62 21.88 -4.13 15.75
N CYS A 63 22.08 -5.43 15.84
CA CYS A 63 21.03 -6.38 16.15
C CYS A 63 21.60 -7.70 16.70
N ARG A 64 20.69 -8.59 17.09
CA ARG A 64 21.00 -9.96 17.50
C ARG A 64 20.53 -10.93 16.42
N ILE A 65 21.41 -11.78 15.93
CA ILE A 65 21.01 -12.86 15.02
C ILE A 65 20.63 -14.11 15.82
N ILE A 66 19.57 -14.77 15.37
CA ILE A 66 19.22 -16.14 15.77
C ILE A 66 19.39 -17.00 14.52
N ARG A 67 20.38 -17.88 14.56
CA ARG A 67 20.76 -18.74 13.43
C ARG A 67 20.54 -20.19 13.81
N TYR A 68 19.85 -20.94 12.95
CA TYR A 68 19.73 -22.39 13.07
C TYR A 68 20.54 -23.04 11.96
N ALA A 69 21.55 -23.82 12.35
CA ALA A 69 22.40 -24.55 11.41
C ALA A 69 22.12 -26.05 11.48
N SER A 70 22.10 -26.72 10.33
CA SER A 70 21.92 -28.18 10.25
C SER A 70 23.24 -28.93 10.46
N LYS A 71 23.17 -30.20 10.88
CA LYS A 71 24.36 -31.07 10.95
C LYS A 71 25.12 -31.22 9.62
N LYS A 72 24.46 -31.01 8.46
CA LYS A 72 25.11 -31.02 7.13
C LYS A 72 25.87 -29.72 6.84
N GLU A 73 25.53 -28.63 7.53
CA GLU A 73 26.14 -27.30 7.41
C GLU A 73 27.24 -27.06 8.47
N TYR A 74 27.89 -28.11 8.95
CA TYR A 74 29.07 -28.11 9.85
C TYR A 74 28.80 -27.99 11.36
N ARG A 75 29.55 -28.79 12.14
CA ARG A 75 29.49 -28.90 13.61
C ARG A 75 30.41 -27.87 14.32
N TYR A 76 31.07 -26.99 13.57
CA TYR A 76 32.14 -26.09 14.07
C TYR A 76 31.77 -24.60 14.03
N ASP A 77 30.48 -24.29 13.96
CA ASP A 77 30.01 -22.93 13.68
C ASP A 77 30.40 -21.89 14.74
N THR A 78 30.55 -22.23 16.03
CA THR A 78 30.99 -21.23 17.02
C THR A 78 32.40 -20.70 16.73
N TYR A 79 33.32 -21.54 16.25
CA TYR A 79 34.66 -21.10 15.83
C TYR A 79 34.56 -20.29 14.53
N ASN A 80 33.84 -20.81 13.53
CA ASN A 80 33.68 -20.15 12.24
C ASN A 80 33.01 -18.77 12.37
N ILE A 81 32.01 -18.63 13.24
CA ILE A 81 31.37 -17.36 13.57
C ILE A 81 32.39 -16.38 14.15
N ARG A 82 33.33 -16.85 14.98
CA ARG A 82 34.40 -16.00 15.55
C ARG A 82 35.48 -15.65 14.54
N THR A 83 35.79 -16.55 13.61
CA THR A 83 36.83 -16.35 12.59
C THR A 83 36.32 -15.74 11.29
N VAL A 84 35.06 -15.29 11.25
CA VAL A 84 34.44 -14.62 10.09
C VAL A 84 34.27 -15.58 8.88
N GLU A 85 34.20 -16.88 9.16
CA GLU A 85 34.01 -17.94 8.16
C GLU A 85 32.57 -18.47 8.09
N ASP A 86 31.65 -17.91 8.90
CA ASP A 86 30.23 -18.27 8.89
C ASP A 86 29.52 -17.88 7.58
N PHE A 87 28.39 -18.52 7.32
CA PHE A 87 27.55 -18.34 6.14
C PHE A 87 27.20 -16.88 5.80
N TYR A 88 26.96 -16.04 6.81
CA TYR A 88 26.65 -14.61 6.60
C TYR A 88 27.88 -13.68 6.69
N GLN A 89 29.08 -14.24 6.87
CA GLN A 89 30.32 -13.51 7.10
C GLN A 89 31.32 -13.69 5.96
N ASN A 90 31.43 -14.93 5.49
CA ASN A 90 32.44 -15.35 4.53
C ASN A 90 32.17 -14.76 3.15
N GLU A 91 33.17 -14.08 2.58
CA GLU A 91 33.05 -13.41 1.28
C GLU A 91 32.87 -14.39 0.11
N LYS A 92 33.29 -15.64 0.27
CA LYS A 92 33.14 -16.71 -0.73
C LYS A 92 31.71 -17.26 -0.77
N GLU A 93 30.89 -16.99 0.24
CA GLU A 93 29.52 -17.47 0.27
C GLU A 93 28.64 -16.65 -0.68
N PRO A 94 27.70 -17.28 -1.41
CA PRO A 94 26.82 -16.55 -2.34
C PRO A 94 26.01 -15.44 -1.67
N GLN A 95 25.78 -15.53 -0.36
CA GLN A 95 25.07 -14.49 0.37
C GLN A 95 25.88 -13.22 0.57
N SER A 96 27.21 -13.25 0.47
CA SER A 96 28.08 -12.10 0.79
C SER A 96 27.80 -10.87 -0.08
N SER A 97 27.28 -11.06 -1.29
CA SER A 97 26.86 -10.00 -2.21
C SER A 97 25.44 -9.47 -1.95
N VAL A 98 24.64 -10.21 -1.18
CA VAL A 98 23.24 -9.87 -0.86
C VAL A 98 23.14 -9.29 0.54
N ARG A 99 23.78 -9.93 1.52
CA ARG A 99 23.69 -9.59 2.94
C ARG A 99 24.90 -10.08 3.71
N LYS A 100 25.28 -9.33 4.75
CA LYS A 100 26.37 -9.68 5.66
C LYS A 100 25.93 -9.49 7.11
N PHE A 101 26.47 -10.31 8.00
CA PHE A 101 26.32 -10.15 9.44
C PHE A 101 27.69 -10.24 10.11
N ILE A 102 28.16 -9.14 10.70
CA ILE A 102 29.47 -9.08 11.37
C ILE A 102 29.25 -9.17 12.88
N PRO A 103 29.77 -10.21 13.56
CA PRO A 103 29.60 -10.36 15.00
C PRO A 103 30.43 -9.31 15.73
N CYS A 104 29.98 -8.86 16.90
CA CYS A 104 30.84 -8.04 17.74
C CYS A 104 31.96 -8.90 18.37
N ASP A 105 33.15 -8.35 18.52
CA ASP A 105 34.32 -9.03 19.13
C ASP A 105 34.03 -9.58 20.54
N ARG A 106 33.08 -8.97 21.26
CA ARG A 106 32.65 -9.37 22.62
C ARG A 106 31.34 -10.16 22.65
N SER A 107 30.81 -10.58 21.51
CA SER A 107 29.54 -11.29 21.49
C SER A 107 29.67 -12.68 22.12
N GLU A 108 28.90 -12.92 23.18
CA GLU A 108 28.67 -14.28 23.68
C GLU A 108 27.85 -15.04 22.64
N ILE A 109 28.44 -16.09 22.06
CA ILE A 109 27.76 -17.01 21.16
C ILE A 109 27.15 -18.10 22.02
N ASN A 110 25.83 -18.06 22.17
CA ASN A 110 25.08 -19.07 22.89
C ASN A 110 24.65 -20.17 21.92
N GLU A 111 25.15 -21.39 22.14
CA GLU A 111 24.80 -22.59 21.38
C GLU A 111 23.78 -23.43 22.15
N HIS A 112 22.62 -23.67 21.55
CA HIS A 112 21.60 -24.53 22.11
C HIS A 112 21.30 -25.68 21.15
N PRO A 113 21.39 -26.94 21.59
CA PRO A 113 20.98 -28.05 20.75
C PRO A 113 19.45 -28.08 20.64
N ASN A 114 18.94 -28.16 19.42
CA ASN A 114 17.50 -28.37 19.16
C ASN A 114 17.29 -29.79 18.60
N PHE A 115 16.58 -30.63 19.38
CA PHE A 115 16.39 -32.05 19.10
C PHE A 115 15.00 -32.40 18.54
N SER A 116 14.12 -31.43 18.26
CA SER A 116 12.80 -31.70 17.69
C SER A 116 12.90 -32.07 16.20
N GLY A 117 12.86 -33.38 15.90
CA GLY A 117 12.66 -33.95 14.55
C GLY A 117 13.86 -33.92 13.60
N SER A 118 14.77 -32.95 13.72
CA SER A 118 16.08 -32.94 13.04
C SER A 118 17.12 -32.26 13.92
N ARG A 119 18.36 -32.78 13.92
CA ARG A 119 19.44 -32.27 14.78
C ARG A 119 19.96 -30.94 14.24
N PHE A 120 19.39 -29.82 14.72
CA PHE A 120 19.85 -28.46 14.44
C PHE A 120 20.52 -27.87 15.69
N TYR A 121 21.44 -26.94 15.48
CA TYR A 121 21.98 -26.11 16.55
C TYR A 121 21.44 -24.69 16.37
N LYS A 122 21.00 -24.09 17.47
CA LYS A 122 20.58 -22.68 17.53
C LYS A 122 21.73 -21.87 18.09
N TYR A 123 22.23 -20.92 17.32
CA TYR A 123 23.23 -19.94 17.72
C TYR A 123 22.57 -18.58 17.90
N ILE A 124 22.92 -17.88 18.98
CA ILE A 124 22.41 -16.55 19.31
C ILE A 124 23.59 -15.66 19.66
N TYR A 125 23.77 -14.56 18.93
CA TYR A 125 24.85 -13.60 19.16
C TYR A 125 24.52 -12.21 18.60
N ASN A 126 25.18 -11.17 19.12
CA ASN A 126 25.00 -9.78 18.68
C ASN A 126 25.99 -9.41 17.57
N GLY A 127 25.65 -8.41 16.77
CA GLY A 127 26.46 -7.96 15.65
C GLY A 127 25.81 -6.84 14.85
N TYR A 128 26.35 -6.59 13.67
CA TYR A 128 25.89 -5.59 12.74
C TYR A 128 25.45 -6.25 11.43
N ALA A 129 24.22 -5.96 11.01
CA ALA A 129 23.64 -6.49 9.78
C ALA A 129 23.69 -5.45 8.65
N SER A 130 24.12 -5.89 7.47
CA SER A 130 24.23 -5.05 6.28
C SER A 130 23.64 -5.76 5.05
N GLY A 131 23.21 -4.99 4.06
CA GLY A 131 22.64 -5.48 2.81
C GLY A 131 21.15 -5.79 2.88
N PHE A 132 20.65 -6.60 1.95
CA PHE A 132 19.23 -6.88 1.75
C PHE A 132 18.74 -8.06 2.60
N TRP A 133 17.91 -7.76 3.59
CA TRP A 133 17.27 -8.74 4.47
C TRP A 133 15.77 -8.83 4.18
N ARG A 134 15.21 -10.05 4.23
CA ARG A 134 13.81 -10.29 3.86
C ARG A 134 12.89 -9.85 4.99
N LEU A 135 11.78 -9.20 4.65
CA LEU A 135 10.74 -8.81 5.58
C LEU A 135 9.62 -9.84 5.59
N GLN A 136 9.15 -10.19 6.78
CA GLN A 136 7.98 -11.04 6.98
C GLN A 136 6.92 -10.29 7.80
N PRO A 137 5.66 -10.23 7.31
CA PRO A 137 4.56 -9.66 8.07
C PRO A 137 4.30 -10.38 9.40
N THR A 138 3.73 -9.65 10.35
CA THR A 138 3.21 -10.08 11.66
C THR A 138 1.70 -9.81 11.73
N SER A 139 1.06 -10.13 12.86
CA SER A 139 -0.35 -9.80 13.10
C SER A 139 -0.64 -8.31 13.00
N THR A 140 0.34 -7.44 13.29
CA THR A 140 0.14 -5.99 13.36
C THR A 140 0.76 -5.20 12.22
N THR A 141 1.39 -5.88 11.25
CA THR A 141 1.98 -5.22 10.06
C THR A 141 0.95 -4.35 9.33
N HIS A 142 -0.30 -4.82 9.19
CA HIS A 142 -1.38 -4.11 8.52
C HIS A 142 -1.82 -2.81 9.24
N LEU A 143 -1.39 -2.60 10.48
CA LEU A 143 -1.69 -1.40 11.27
C LEU A 143 -0.68 -0.26 11.02
N ALA A 144 0.32 -0.45 10.15
CA ALA A 144 1.24 0.60 9.77
C ALA A 144 0.51 1.75 9.06
N THR A 145 0.75 2.99 9.49
CA THR A 145 0.19 4.17 8.83
C THR A 145 1.12 4.74 7.76
N ASP A 146 2.44 4.73 7.99
CA ASP A 146 3.45 5.28 7.07
C ASP A 146 4.78 4.49 7.08
N ASN A 147 5.22 4.10 8.28
CA ASN A 147 6.49 3.39 8.47
C ASN A 147 6.24 2.04 9.14
N TYR A 148 7.05 1.06 8.75
CA TYR A 148 7.12 -0.23 9.43
C TYR A 148 8.24 -0.21 10.47
N ASN A 149 8.05 -0.95 11.56
CA ASN A 149 9.02 -1.04 12.64
C ASN A 149 9.73 -2.40 12.60
N LEU A 150 11.06 -2.41 12.59
CA LEU A 150 11.86 -3.64 12.65
C LEU A 150 12.05 -4.17 14.07
N LYS A 151 11.68 -3.39 15.11
CA LYS A 151 11.84 -3.78 16.51
C LYS A 151 10.93 -4.95 16.85
N ASN A 152 11.55 -6.01 17.34
CA ASN A 152 10.90 -7.27 17.68
C ASN A 152 11.55 -7.94 18.92
N ALA A 153 12.49 -7.27 19.59
CA ALA A 153 13.19 -7.85 20.74
C ALA A 153 12.46 -7.59 22.08
N ASN A 154 11.37 -8.32 22.32
CA ASN A 154 11.00 -8.90 23.63
C ASN A 154 9.59 -9.51 23.58
N GLU A 155 9.39 -10.63 24.29
CA GLU A 155 8.07 -11.24 24.54
C GLU A 155 7.16 -10.39 25.48
N LEU A 156 7.73 -9.38 26.15
CA LEU A 156 7.06 -8.55 27.16
C LEU A 156 6.46 -7.24 26.63
N TRP A 157 6.69 -6.91 25.37
CA TRP A 157 6.21 -5.66 24.79
C TRP A 157 4.93 -5.92 24.01
N GLY A 158 3.91 -5.09 24.22
CA GLY A 158 2.65 -5.18 23.49
C GLY A 158 2.87 -5.08 21.98
N GLU A 159 1.92 -5.62 21.24
CA GLU A 159 1.89 -5.56 19.78
C GLU A 159 2.20 -4.14 19.27
N THR A 160 3.32 -3.98 18.56
CA THR A 160 3.70 -2.68 17.98
C THR A 160 3.02 -2.55 16.61
N PRO A 161 2.22 -1.50 16.36
CA PRO A 161 1.62 -1.29 15.05
C PRO A 161 2.67 -1.20 13.95
N GLY A 162 2.47 -1.93 12.86
CA GLY A 162 3.42 -1.97 11.75
C GLY A 162 4.70 -2.77 12.02
N GLU A 163 4.74 -3.60 13.05
CA GLU A 163 5.88 -4.49 13.31
C GLU A 163 6.10 -5.47 12.15
N VAL A 164 7.36 -5.64 11.74
CA VAL A 164 7.79 -6.63 10.73
C VAL A 164 9.00 -7.39 11.23
N ARG A 165 9.06 -8.68 10.89
CA ARG A 165 10.22 -9.51 11.22
C ARG A 165 11.24 -9.49 10.09
N VAL A 166 12.52 -9.57 10.45
CA VAL A 166 13.63 -9.50 9.49
C VAL A 166 14.35 -10.85 9.43
N PHE A 167 14.36 -11.47 8.26
CA PHE A 167 14.87 -12.81 8.01
C PHE A 167 16.09 -12.83 7.10
N GLY A 168 16.93 -13.85 7.30
CA GLY A 168 18.08 -14.21 6.49
C GLY A 168 17.67 -14.88 5.17
N ARG A 169 18.49 -15.83 4.71
CA ARG A 169 18.25 -16.54 3.43
C ARG A 169 16.90 -17.26 3.44
N ASP A 170 16.54 -17.85 4.57
CA ASP A 170 15.34 -18.65 4.77
C ASP A 170 14.63 -18.28 6.09
N ASP A 171 13.51 -18.93 6.39
CA ASP A 171 12.71 -18.68 7.60
C ASP A 171 13.39 -19.18 8.88
N LYS A 172 14.56 -19.82 8.79
CA LYS A 172 15.25 -20.33 9.97
C LYS A 172 16.11 -19.27 10.63
N ASN A 173 16.60 -18.28 9.88
CA ASN A 173 17.54 -17.31 10.44
C ASN A 173 16.88 -15.94 10.46
N TYR A 174 16.91 -15.25 11.58
CA TYR A 174 16.27 -13.95 11.72
C TYR A 174 17.03 -13.03 12.66
N LEU A 175 16.76 -11.74 12.50
CA LEU A 175 17.37 -10.66 13.25
C LEU A 175 16.39 -10.11 14.28
N ASN A 176 16.93 -9.83 15.46
CA ASN A 176 16.22 -9.20 16.55
C ASN A 176 16.79 -7.81 16.84
N PHE A 177 15.95 -6.79 16.74
CA PHE A 177 16.30 -5.40 17.00
C PHE A 177 15.72 -4.96 18.34
N SER A 178 16.58 -4.43 19.21
CA SER A 178 16.19 -3.86 20.50
C SER A 178 15.69 -2.42 20.42
N ASN A 179 16.11 -1.70 19.38
CA ASN A 179 15.76 -0.31 19.17
C ASN A 179 14.65 -0.21 18.13
N ASP A 180 13.82 0.82 18.24
CA ASP A 180 12.83 1.17 17.23
C ASP A 180 13.54 1.63 15.96
N ILE A 181 13.36 0.88 14.87
CA ILE A 181 13.90 1.20 13.56
C ILE A 181 12.73 1.33 12.60
N TYR A 182 12.39 2.56 12.27
CA TYR A 182 11.30 2.88 11.37
C TYR A 182 11.80 2.98 9.93
N VAL A 183 11.17 2.20 9.05
CA VAL A 183 11.51 2.19 7.63
C VAL A 183 10.26 2.51 6.83
N SER A 184 10.36 3.56 6.00
CA SER A 184 9.32 3.91 5.04
C SER A 184 9.20 2.83 3.97
N PHE A 185 7.96 2.50 3.62
CA PHE A 185 7.66 1.50 2.59
C PHE A 185 8.33 1.81 1.23
N GLU A 186 8.46 3.08 0.86
CA GLU A 186 9.12 3.48 -0.39
C GLU A 186 10.58 3.00 -0.48
N ARG A 187 11.20 2.75 0.68
CA ARG A 187 12.58 2.28 0.83
C ARG A 187 12.71 0.77 0.89
N PHE A 188 11.60 0.03 0.79
CA PHE A 188 11.65 -1.41 0.62
C PHE A 188 12.07 -1.79 -0.79
N TYR A 189 12.58 -3.00 -0.92
CA TYR A 189 13.11 -3.54 -2.15
C TYR A 189 12.35 -4.80 -2.55
N ILE A 190 12.13 -4.93 -3.86
CA ILE A 190 11.42 -6.02 -4.51
C ILE A 190 12.43 -6.75 -5.39
N THR A 191 12.40 -8.09 -5.39
CA THR A 191 13.24 -8.88 -6.30
C THR A 191 12.73 -8.78 -7.74
N ASN A 192 13.59 -9.09 -8.72
CA ASN A 192 13.15 -9.19 -10.12
C ASN A 192 11.96 -10.14 -10.33
N SER A 193 11.91 -11.27 -9.61
CA SER A 193 10.76 -12.18 -9.64
C SER A 193 9.49 -11.52 -9.06
N GLY A 194 9.60 -10.80 -7.95
CA GLY A 194 8.49 -10.03 -7.38
C GLY A 194 8.02 -8.92 -8.33
N CYS A 195 8.94 -8.23 -8.98
CA CYS A 195 8.62 -7.24 -10.01
C CYS A 195 7.89 -7.88 -11.20
N GLN A 196 8.26 -9.07 -11.64
CA GLN A 196 7.54 -9.79 -12.69
C GLN A 196 6.12 -10.18 -12.27
N ILE A 197 5.93 -10.64 -11.03
CA ILE A 197 4.60 -10.96 -10.46
C ILE A 197 3.75 -9.69 -10.37
N LEU A 198 4.29 -8.60 -9.86
CA LEU A 198 3.58 -7.33 -9.81
C LEU A 198 3.23 -6.85 -11.22
N ARG A 199 4.18 -6.92 -12.16
CA ARG A 199 3.92 -6.55 -13.56
C ARG A 199 2.87 -7.44 -14.20
N SER A 200 2.78 -8.73 -13.88
CA SER A 200 1.74 -9.61 -14.45
C SER A 200 0.37 -9.33 -13.83
N LEU A 201 0.31 -9.09 -12.52
CA LEU A 201 -0.91 -8.72 -11.80
C LEU A 201 -1.45 -7.34 -12.22
N PHE A 202 -0.54 -6.42 -12.53
CA PHE A 202 -0.84 -5.04 -12.94
C PHE A 202 -0.51 -4.77 -14.42
N ALA A 203 -0.40 -5.82 -15.25
CA ALA A 203 -0.01 -5.72 -16.68
C ALA A 203 -0.96 -4.86 -17.51
N SER A 204 -2.18 -4.70 -17.02
CA SER A 204 -3.22 -3.83 -17.56
C SER A 204 -3.00 -2.33 -17.30
N ASN A 205 -1.87 -1.94 -16.69
CA ASN A 205 -1.52 -0.53 -16.43
C ASN A 205 -0.50 0.07 -17.42
N GLU A 206 0.00 -0.68 -18.41
CA GLU A 206 0.74 -0.08 -19.52
C GLU A 206 -0.25 0.66 -20.44
N GLU A 207 -0.14 2.00 -20.47
CA GLU A 207 -0.99 2.98 -21.17
C GLU A 207 -2.33 3.40 -20.54
N ASN A 208 -2.35 3.74 -19.24
CA ASN A 208 -3.35 4.71 -18.79
C ASN A 208 -2.70 6.09 -18.60
N LYS A 209 -2.85 6.96 -19.61
CA LYS A 209 -3.09 8.38 -19.34
C LYS A 209 -4.07 8.39 -18.18
N ILE A 210 -3.67 8.82 -16.98
CA ILE A 210 -4.47 8.81 -15.74
C ILE A 210 -5.95 8.91 -16.13
N GLU A 211 -6.65 7.77 -16.14
CA GLU A 211 -8.04 7.75 -16.54
C GLU A 211 -8.76 8.30 -15.34
N LYS A 212 -8.79 9.63 -15.30
CA LYS A 212 -9.44 10.38 -14.25
C LYS A 212 -10.85 9.80 -14.11
N TYR A 213 -11.26 9.54 -12.87
CA TYR A 213 -12.49 8.84 -12.58
C TYR A 213 -13.67 9.67 -13.07
N ASP A 214 -14.55 9.04 -13.86
CA ASP A 214 -15.82 9.64 -14.23
C ASP A 214 -16.75 9.70 -13.01
N PRO A 215 -17.59 10.75 -12.89
CA PRO A 215 -18.58 10.81 -11.83
C PRO A 215 -19.56 9.62 -11.94
N PRO A 216 -19.96 9.00 -10.82
CA PRO A 216 -20.97 7.96 -10.80
C PRO A 216 -22.27 8.40 -11.49
N TYR A 217 -22.88 7.51 -12.27
CA TYR A 217 -24.07 7.83 -13.08
C TYR A 217 -25.25 8.37 -12.26
N ASN A 218 -25.39 7.96 -11.00
CA ASN A 218 -26.40 8.49 -10.08
C ASN A 218 -26.15 9.95 -9.69
N ARG A 219 -24.89 10.34 -9.52
CA ARG A 219 -24.51 11.75 -9.31
C ARG A 219 -24.78 12.56 -10.57
N ILE A 220 -24.43 12.03 -11.75
CA ILE A 220 -24.71 12.72 -13.03
C ILE A 220 -26.22 12.91 -13.21
N ALA A 221 -27.01 11.84 -13.04
CA ALA A 221 -28.48 11.91 -13.16
C ALA A 221 -29.08 12.97 -12.22
N MET A 222 -28.64 13.00 -10.96
CA MET A 222 -29.06 14.00 -9.99
C MET A 222 -28.75 15.43 -10.45
N VAL A 223 -27.54 15.68 -10.96
CA VAL A 223 -27.14 17.01 -11.44
C VAL A 223 -27.96 17.44 -12.66
N LEU A 224 -28.16 16.53 -13.62
CA LEU A 224 -28.96 16.79 -14.81
C LEU A 224 -30.40 17.17 -14.43
N LEU A 225 -31.02 16.39 -13.54
CA LEU A 225 -32.38 16.66 -13.06
C LEU A 225 -32.47 17.98 -12.28
N ILE A 226 -31.49 18.27 -11.41
CA ILE A 226 -31.47 19.54 -10.68
C ILE A 226 -31.35 20.72 -11.64
N ASN A 227 -30.45 20.64 -12.62
CA ASN A 227 -30.29 21.70 -13.61
C ASN A 227 -31.55 21.86 -14.47
N GLU A 228 -32.17 20.77 -14.90
CA GLU A 228 -33.39 20.87 -15.71
C GLU A 228 -34.56 21.47 -14.93
N MET A 229 -34.80 20.99 -13.70
CA MET A 229 -36.01 21.34 -12.94
C MET A 229 -35.90 22.67 -12.20
N PHE A 230 -34.69 23.13 -11.86
CA PHE A 230 -34.49 24.26 -10.94
C PHE A 230 -33.58 25.36 -11.48
N SER A 231 -32.99 25.20 -12.68
CA SER A 231 -32.15 26.23 -13.26
C SER A 231 -33.00 27.33 -13.88
N VAL A 232 -32.77 28.57 -13.45
CA VAL A 232 -33.31 29.77 -14.09
C VAL A 232 -32.11 30.57 -14.60
N ASN A 233 -32.03 30.80 -15.91
CA ASN A 233 -30.89 31.47 -16.57
C ASN A 233 -29.52 30.84 -16.25
N GLY A 234 -29.46 29.50 -16.11
CA GLY A 234 -28.22 28.78 -15.81
C GLY A 234 -27.83 28.75 -14.33
N HIS A 235 -28.64 29.33 -13.44
CA HIS A 235 -28.41 29.34 -12.01
C HIS A 235 -29.45 28.52 -11.25
N VAL A 236 -28.97 27.62 -10.39
CA VAL A 236 -29.81 26.80 -9.50
C VAL A 236 -29.87 27.44 -8.12
N THR A 237 -31.09 27.70 -7.63
CA THR A 237 -31.30 28.14 -6.26
C THR A 237 -31.35 26.92 -5.33
N CYS A 238 -30.27 26.64 -4.60
CA CYS A 238 -30.11 25.43 -3.78
C CYS A 238 -31.19 25.26 -2.70
N SER A 239 -31.74 26.36 -2.15
CA SER A 239 -32.84 26.30 -1.19
C SER A 239 -34.09 25.64 -1.78
N ASN A 240 -34.41 25.89 -3.05
CA ASN A 240 -35.60 25.32 -3.70
C ASN A 240 -35.45 23.81 -3.86
N VAL A 241 -34.24 23.34 -4.22
CA VAL A 241 -33.92 21.91 -4.31
C VAL A 241 -34.10 21.26 -2.93
N CYS A 242 -33.54 21.85 -1.88
CA CYS A 242 -33.68 21.34 -0.50
C CYS A 242 -35.15 21.29 -0.06
N THR A 243 -35.96 22.30 -0.38
CA THR A 243 -37.40 22.34 -0.04
C THR A 243 -38.16 21.19 -0.69
N ILE A 244 -37.96 20.95 -2.01
CA ILE A 244 -38.62 19.85 -2.72
C ILE A 244 -38.18 18.48 -2.18
N LEU A 245 -36.88 18.31 -1.89
CA LEU A 245 -36.38 17.06 -1.30
C LEU A 245 -36.92 16.82 0.11
N SER A 246 -36.99 17.86 0.94
CA SER A 246 -37.54 17.77 2.30
C SER A 246 -39.02 17.41 2.30
N ALA A 247 -39.80 17.94 1.35
CA ALA A 247 -41.20 17.58 1.16
C ALA A 247 -41.40 16.10 0.75
N ASN A 248 -40.34 15.43 0.30
CA ASN A 248 -40.30 14.01 -0.04
C ASN A 248 -39.43 13.21 0.96
N GLU A 249 -39.29 13.70 2.20
CA GLU A 249 -38.59 13.02 3.31
C GLU A 249 -37.07 12.79 3.06
N ILE A 250 -36.44 13.67 2.27
CA ILE A 250 -35.01 13.63 1.98
C ILE A 250 -34.35 14.92 2.51
N ASN A 251 -33.73 14.79 3.70
CA ASN A 251 -33.02 15.90 4.33
C ASN A 251 -31.58 16.02 3.78
N VAL A 252 -31.30 17.13 3.10
CA VAL A 252 -29.99 17.47 2.51
C VAL A 252 -29.71 18.95 2.71
N GLU A 253 -28.49 19.28 3.13
CA GLU A 253 -28.05 20.66 3.30
C GLU A 253 -27.79 21.36 1.96
N GLN A 254 -28.03 22.68 1.91
CA GLN A 254 -27.79 23.48 0.70
C GLN A 254 -26.31 23.44 0.27
N THR A 255 -25.39 23.39 1.23
CA THR A 255 -23.94 23.22 1.03
C THR A 255 -23.61 21.96 0.24
N THR A 256 -24.32 20.86 0.54
CA THR A 256 -24.13 19.57 -0.16
C THR A 256 -24.59 19.67 -1.62
N ILE A 257 -25.75 20.29 -1.88
CA ILE A 257 -26.26 20.48 -3.25
C ILE A 257 -25.30 21.37 -4.06
N LYS A 258 -24.85 22.48 -3.46
CA LYS A 258 -23.90 23.41 -4.06
C LYS A 258 -22.59 22.71 -4.43
N GLN A 259 -22.00 21.97 -3.49
CA GLN A 259 -20.78 21.20 -3.71
C GLN A 259 -20.96 20.16 -4.81
N VAL A 260 -22.12 19.50 -4.88
CA VAL A 260 -22.36 18.54 -5.96
C VAL A 260 -22.42 19.24 -7.32
N LEU A 261 -23.14 20.34 -7.45
CA LEU A 261 -23.23 21.09 -8.71
C LEU A 261 -21.89 21.68 -9.16
N GLU A 262 -21.07 22.17 -8.22
CA GLU A 262 -19.74 22.76 -8.49
C GLU A 262 -18.71 21.69 -8.89
N GLU A 263 -18.62 20.59 -8.16
CA GLU A 263 -17.53 19.61 -8.35
C GLU A 263 -17.81 18.54 -9.43
N THR A 264 -18.75 18.76 -10.35
CA THR A 264 -19.21 17.75 -11.33
C THR A 264 -18.70 17.95 -12.76
N SER A 265 -17.88 18.97 -13.01
CA SER A 265 -17.37 19.28 -14.36
C SER A 265 -16.00 18.66 -14.68
N GLY A 266 -15.40 17.90 -13.76
CA GLY A 266 -14.07 17.34 -13.93
C GLY A 266 -13.99 15.89 -13.52
N LYS A 267 -13.56 15.06 -14.47
CA LYS A 267 -12.82 13.82 -14.23
C LYS A 267 -11.83 14.05 -13.06
N ARG A 268 -11.88 13.23 -12.00
CA ARG A 268 -11.06 13.43 -10.77
C ARG A 268 -9.85 12.51 -10.71
N ASP A 269 -8.80 12.96 -10.02
CA ASP A 269 -7.63 12.13 -9.72
C ASP A 269 -7.89 11.12 -8.58
N LYS A 270 -8.99 11.29 -7.84
CA LYS A 270 -9.44 10.41 -6.76
C LYS A 270 -10.84 9.85 -7.05
N PRO A 271 -11.13 8.59 -6.66
CA PRO A 271 -12.44 8.00 -6.86
C PRO A 271 -13.53 8.78 -6.12
N TYR A 272 -14.71 8.86 -6.72
CA TYR A 272 -15.88 9.45 -6.08
C TYR A 272 -16.35 8.53 -4.94
N LYS A 273 -16.47 9.08 -3.72
CA LYS A 273 -17.09 8.34 -2.61
C LYS A 273 -18.53 7.97 -2.99
N ASN A 274 -18.87 6.68 -2.89
CA ASN A 274 -20.24 6.23 -3.08
C ASN A 274 -21.13 6.84 -1.98
N ASN A 275 -22.08 7.68 -2.37
CA ASN A 275 -23.04 8.27 -1.44
C ASN A 275 -24.43 7.70 -1.76
N PRO A 276 -24.96 6.78 -0.93
CA PRO A 276 -26.27 6.18 -1.18
C PRO A 276 -27.40 7.21 -1.26
N LYS A 277 -27.22 8.40 -0.66
CA LYS A 277 -28.20 9.50 -0.77
C LYS A 277 -28.37 10.00 -2.20
N HIS A 278 -27.34 9.96 -3.06
CA HIS A 278 -27.46 10.45 -4.44
C HIS A 278 -28.45 9.62 -5.26
N SER A 279 -28.48 8.30 -5.09
CA SER A 279 -29.45 7.44 -5.77
C SER A 279 -30.87 7.71 -5.28
N LYS A 280 -31.06 7.93 -3.97
CA LYS A 280 -32.36 8.28 -3.40
C LYS A 280 -32.87 9.63 -3.93
N ILE A 281 -31.99 10.65 -3.97
CA ILE A 281 -32.30 11.96 -4.53
C ILE A 281 -32.66 11.84 -6.02
N ALA A 282 -31.83 11.16 -6.82
CA ALA A 282 -32.10 10.97 -8.24
C ALA A 282 -33.43 10.24 -8.48
N SER A 283 -33.72 9.17 -7.74
CA SER A 283 -35.01 8.45 -7.80
C SER A 283 -36.20 9.36 -7.49
N CYS A 284 -36.09 10.18 -6.46
CA CYS A 284 -37.11 11.16 -6.08
C CYS A 284 -37.34 12.18 -7.20
N LEU A 285 -36.27 12.79 -7.71
CA LEU A 285 -36.35 13.79 -8.77
C LEU A 285 -36.91 13.22 -10.08
N ILE A 286 -36.55 11.98 -10.46
CA ILE A 286 -37.16 11.28 -11.61
C ILE A 286 -38.67 11.14 -11.41
N THR A 287 -39.09 10.77 -10.20
CA THR A 287 -40.52 10.58 -9.88
C THR A 287 -41.29 11.88 -10.02
N ILE A 288 -40.75 12.98 -9.49
CA ILE A 288 -41.36 14.30 -9.58
C ILE A 288 -41.41 14.75 -11.04
N TYR A 289 -40.29 14.68 -11.76
CA TYR A 289 -40.22 15.08 -13.16
C TYR A 289 -41.22 14.32 -14.04
N CYS A 290 -41.29 12.98 -13.90
CA CYS A 290 -42.24 12.17 -14.66
C CYS A 290 -43.70 12.53 -14.32
N LYS A 291 -44.00 12.81 -13.05
CA LYS A 291 -45.35 13.19 -12.62
C LYS A 291 -45.75 14.56 -13.17
N ASP A 292 -44.87 15.55 -13.07
CA ASP A 292 -45.15 16.93 -13.49
C ASP A 292 -45.31 17.05 -15.02
N ASN A 293 -44.72 16.13 -15.78
CA ASN A 293 -44.79 16.10 -17.24
C ASN A 293 -45.75 15.03 -17.81
N ASP A 294 -46.55 14.37 -16.97
CA ASP A 294 -47.47 13.28 -17.35
C ASP A 294 -46.79 12.15 -18.17
N ILE A 295 -45.59 11.75 -17.72
CA ILE A 295 -44.79 10.71 -18.37
C ILE A 295 -44.89 9.41 -17.58
N THR A 296 -45.28 8.33 -18.26
CA THR A 296 -45.22 6.98 -17.69
C THR A 296 -43.79 6.61 -17.31
N LYS A 297 -43.56 6.38 -16.00
CA LYS A 297 -42.25 6.03 -15.44
C LYS A 297 -41.86 4.58 -15.76
N THR A 298 -41.26 4.37 -16.93
CA THR A 298 -40.61 3.11 -17.32
C THR A 298 -39.09 3.29 -17.41
N SER A 299 -38.33 2.21 -17.23
CA SER A 299 -36.86 2.26 -17.28
C SER A 299 -36.32 2.74 -18.63
N SER A 300 -36.94 2.31 -19.73
CA SER A 300 -36.56 2.76 -21.07
C SER A 300 -36.83 4.26 -21.24
N ARG A 301 -37.98 4.74 -20.75
CA ARG A 301 -38.35 6.15 -20.86
C ARG A 301 -37.46 7.05 -20.00
N VAL A 302 -37.14 6.62 -18.78
CA VAL A 302 -36.22 7.33 -17.88
C VAL A 302 -34.81 7.41 -18.48
N ALA A 303 -34.30 6.31 -19.06
CA ALA A 303 -33.00 6.34 -19.74
C ALA A 303 -33.00 7.33 -20.92
N GLN A 304 -34.07 7.36 -21.72
CA GLN A 304 -34.22 8.34 -22.81
C GLN A 304 -34.20 9.78 -22.29
N ILE A 305 -35.00 10.10 -21.27
CA ILE A 305 -35.06 11.45 -20.68
C ILE A 305 -33.68 11.91 -20.20
N LEU A 306 -32.96 11.06 -19.46
CA LEU A 306 -31.64 11.41 -18.97
C LEU A 306 -30.63 11.62 -20.11
N ASN A 307 -30.72 10.83 -21.19
CA ASN A 307 -29.91 11.05 -22.39
C ASN A 307 -30.29 12.32 -23.16
N ASP A 308 -31.56 12.72 -23.13
CA ASP A 308 -32.01 14.01 -23.68
C ASP A 308 -31.38 15.17 -22.91
N PHE A 309 -31.34 15.09 -21.57
CA PHE A 309 -30.67 16.09 -20.73
C PHE A 309 -29.15 16.11 -20.93
N VAL A 310 -28.52 14.96 -21.15
CA VAL A 310 -27.10 14.91 -21.53
C VAL A 310 -26.85 15.70 -22.82
N ARG A 311 -27.75 15.56 -23.81
CA ARG A 311 -27.63 16.21 -25.12
C ARG A 311 -27.93 17.72 -25.07
N SER A 312 -28.89 18.15 -24.25
CA SER A 312 -29.25 19.56 -24.10
C SER A 312 -28.34 20.32 -23.12
N SER A 313 -27.59 19.62 -22.28
CA SER A 313 -26.71 20.22 -21.28
C SER A 313 -25.60 21.06 -21.95
N PRO A 314 -25.33 22.29 -21.44
CA PRO A 314 -24.20 23.10 -21.90
C PRO A 314 -22.84 22.48 -21.52
N LYS A 315 -22.83 21.55 -20.55
CA LYS A 315 -21.65 20.76 -20.18
C LYS A 315 -21.61 19.46 -20.99
N LYS A 316 -20.43 19.07 -21.48
CA LYS A 316 -20.21 17.77 -22.13
C LYS A 316 -20.14 16.66 -21.09
N TRP A 317 -21.01 15.66 -21.21
CA TRP A 317 -20.99 14.47 -20.37
C TRP A 317 -20.60 13.24 -21.19
N SER A 318 -19.64 12.45 -20.70
CA SER A 318 -19.20 11.19 -21.29
C SER A 318 -20.03 10.00 -20.74
N ILE A 319 -21.36 10.11 -20.78
CA ILE A 319 -22.26 9.03 -20.33
C ILE A 319 -23.40 8.80 -21.31
N VAL A 320 -23.80 7.54 -21.46
CA VAL A 320 -25.05 7.12 -22.08
C VAL A 320 -25.81 6.28 -21.06
N PHE A 321 -26.96 6.78 -20.60
CA PHE A 321 -27.81 6.09 -19.66
C PHE A 321 -28.48 4.90 -20.35
N THR A 322 -28.27 3.70 -19.80
CA THR A 322 -28.93 2.46 -20.25
C THR A 322 -30.21 2.20 -19.46
N THR A 323 -31.07 1.33 -20.00
CA THR A 323 -32.27 0.84 -19.30
C THR A 323 -31.93 0.22 -17.95
N GLU A 324 -30.79 -0.48 -17.85
CA GLU A 324 -30.33 -1.08 -16.59
C GLU A 324 -29.92 -0.03 -15.56
N MET A 325 -29.17 1.00 -15.97
CA MET A 325 -28.84 2.13 -15.10
C MET A 325 -30.11 2.80 -14.59
N ALA A 326 -31.10 3.02 -15.45
CA ALA A 326 -32.39 3.58 -15.06
C ALA A 326 -33.15 2.68 -14.06
N VAL A 327 -33.14 1.35 -14.25
CA VAL A 327 -33.70 0.40 -13.25
C VAL A 327 -33.03 0.61 -11.89
N ASN A 328 -31.70 0.71 -11.84
CA ASN A 328 -30.96 0.88 -10.60
C ASN A 328 -31.21 2.23 -9.93
N LEU A 329 -31.35 3.31 -10.70
CA LEU A 329 -31.74 4.62 -10.19
C LEU A 329 -33.14 4.58 -9.57
N MET A 330 -34.09 3.91 -10.21
CA MET A 330 -35.48 3.84 -9.75
C MET A 330 -35.71 2.90 -8.56
N LYS A 331 -34.79 1.95 -8.29
CA LYS A 331 -34.90 0.98 -7.18
C LYS A 331 -34.73 1.60 -5.80
N SER A 332 -34.07 2.76 -5.71
CA SER A 332 -33.80 3.42 -4.43
C SER A 332 -35.09 4.04 -3.90
N LYS A 333 -35.76 3.35 -2.97
CA LYS A 333 -36.86 3.90 -2.15
C LYS A 333 -36.28 4.57 -0.91
#